data_AF-A0A7Y2XLI4-F1
#
_entry.id   AF-A0A7Y2XLI4-F1
#
_cell.length_a   1.000
_cell.length_b   1.000
_cell.length_c   1.000
_cell.angle_alpha   90.00
_cell.angle_beta   90.00
_cell.angle_gamma   90.00
#
_symmetry.space_group_name_H-M   'P 1'
#
loop_
_entity.id
_entity.type
_entity.pdbx_description
1 polymer ?
#
loop_
_entity_poly.entity_id
_entity_poly.type
_entity_poly.pdbx_seq_one_letter_code
_entity_poly.pdbx_strand_id
1 'polypeptide(L)'
;MQDNHPRMTLHNIAIGRYGASLEKRQGDKKTPLGHFRITRIHRETNFHRFIGLDYPGIEHAEKGRREGVISQRELQAILRAHRLGKPPPQHTALGGNIGIHGLGQGDPRLHETMNWTRGCVALTDEQVDALMSWARIGMTVEIR
;
A
#
# COMPACT_ATOMS: atom_id res chain seq x y z
N MET A 1 6.56 5.10 -17.83
CA MET A 1 6.39 6.33 -18.63
C MET A 1 6.97 6.07 -20.01
N GLN A 2 6.30 6.53 -21.05
CA GLN A 2 6.89 6.63 -22.39
C GLN A 2 6.66 8.09 -22.79
N ASP A 3 7.75 8.78 -23.13
CA ASP A 3 7.69 10.19 -23.57
C ASP A 3 7.02 11.15 -22.56
N ASN A 4 7.26 10.93 -21.26
CA ASN A 4 6.73 11.73 -20.14
C ASN A 4 5.20 11.69 -19.96
N HIS A 5 4.50 10.76 -20.62
CA HIS A 5 3.07 10.53 -20.44
C HIS A 5 2.78 9.25 -19.64
N PRO A 6 1.71 9.25 -18.81
CA PRO A 6 1.25 8.03 -18.16
C PRO A 6 0.77 7.03 -19.22
N ARG A 7 1.19 5.77 -19.11
CA ARG A 7 0.69 4.69 -19.99
C ARG A 7 -0.75 4.30 -19.69
N MET A 8 -1.20 4.55 -18.47
CA MET A 8 -2.54 4.26 -18.00
C MET A 8 -2.86 5.24 -16.86
N THR A 9 -4.05 5.82 -16.91
CA THR A 9 -4.61 6.62 -15.81
C THR A 9 -5.89 5.92 -15.34
N LEU A 10 -5.94 5.63 -14.04
CA LEU A 10 -7.12 5.04 -13.40
C LEU A 10 -7.78 6.14 -12.55
N HIS A 11 -9.09 6.29 -12.70
CA HIS A 11 -9.87 7.31 -12.00
C HIS A 11 -10.73 6.65 -10.92
N ASN A 12 -11.26 7.48 -10.01
CA ASN A 12 -12.18 7.04 -8.96
C ASN A 12 -11.59 5.94 -8.04
N ILE A 13 -10.33 6.12 -7.65
CA ILE A 13 -9.68 5.24 -6.68
C ILE A 13 -10.20 5.57 -5.27
N ALA A 14 -10.21 4.58 -4.38
CA ALA A 14 -10.52 4.79 -2.96
C ALA A 14 -9.29 4.53 -2.10
N ILE A 15 -9.05 5.40 -1.12
CA ILE A 15 -7.93 5.27 -0.17
C ILE A 15 -8.44 5.00 1.24
N GLY A 16 -7.54 5.08 2.23
CA GLY A 16 -7.89 5.01 3.64
C GLY A 16 -9.01 6.00 3.99
N ARG A 17 -10.01 5.54 4.74
CA ARG A 17 -11.21 6.34 5.04
C ARG A 17 -10.95 7.65 5.80
N TYR A 18 -9.75 7.83 6.36
CA TYR A 18 -9.33 9.07 7.01
C TYR A 18 -8.20 9.79 6.24
N GLY A 19 -8.13 9.56 4.93
CA GLY A 19 -7.19 10.20 4.01
C GLY A 19 -5.83 9.52 3.94
N ALA A 20 -4.83 10.25 3.44
CA ALA A 20 -3.45 9.81 3.37
C ALA A 20 -2.57 10.55 4.39
N SER A 21 -1.44 9.97 4.79
CA SER A 21 -0.55 10.58 5.79
C SER A 21 0.88 10.06 5.73
N LEU A 22 1.82 10.94 6.07
CA LEU A 22 3.21 10.59 6.39
C LEU A 22 3.37 10.00 7.81
N GLU A 23 2.34 10.09 8.65
CA GLU A 23 2.35 9.74 10.08
C GLU A 23 1.49 8.52 10.37
N LYS A 24 1.61 7.52 9.50
CA LYS A 24 0.81 6.30 9.52
C LYS A 24 1.07 5.51 10.81
N ARG A 25 -0.01 5.17 11.52
CA ARG A 25 -0.02 4.32 12.71
C ARG A 25 -0.93 3.11 12.53
N GLN A 26 -0.71 2.05 13.28
CA GLN A 26 -1.62 0.90 13.25
C GLN A 26 -3.04 1.34 13.62
N GLY A 27 -4.03 0.94 12.81
CA GLY A 27 -5.44 1.20 13.10
C GLY A 27 -5.96 2.60 12.72
N ASP A 28 -5.12 3.53 12.30
CA ASP A 28 -5.53 4.91 11.95
C ASP A 28 -6.35 5.02 10.66
N LYS A 29 -6.48 3.93 9.89
CA LYS A 29 -7.20 3.84 8.60
C LYS A 29 -6.79 4.92 7.57
N LYS A 30 -5.56 5.40 7.62
CA LYS A 30 -4.98 6.31 6.61
C LYS A 30 -4.14 5.55 5.60
N THR A 31 -4.01 6.03 4.37
CA THR A 31 -3.05 5.47 3.39
C THR A 31 -1.67 6.10 3.61
N PRO A 32 -0.59 5.33 3.72
CA PRO A 32 0.73 5.92 3.90
C PRO A 32 1.18 6.63 2.62
N LEU A 33 1.63 7.88 2.76
CA LEU A 33 2.34 8.60 1.71
C LEU A 33 3.81 8.14 1.67
N GLY A 34 4.41 8.14 0.48
CA GLY A 34 5.83 7.83 0.29
C GLY A 34 6.12 6.93 -0.90
N HIS A 35 7.35 6.41 -0.93
CA HIS A 35 7.86 5.53 -1.98
C HIS A 35 7.92 4.08 -1.49
N PHE A 36 7.42 3.19 -2.32
CA PHE A 36 7.30 1.77 -2.04
C PHE A 36 7.72 0.94 -3.23
N ARG A 37 7.81 -0.38 -3.02
CA ARG A 37 7.99 -1.38 -4.05
C ARG A 37 6.95 -2.48 -3.92
N ILE A 38 6.53 -3.03 -5.05
CA ILE A 38 5.69 -4.24 -5.07
C ILE A 38 6.53 -5.42 -4.56
N THR A 39 6.07 -6.06 -3.48
CA THR A 39 6.72 -7.26 -2.92
C THR A 39 5.88 -8.51 -3.04
N ARG A 40 4.59 -8.37 -3.34
CA ARG A 40 3.64 -9.49 -3.45
C ARG A 40 2.62 -9.22 -4.55
N ILE A 41 2.26 -10.25 -5.31
CA ILE A 41 1.15 -10.22 -6.27
C ILE A 41 0.32 -11.48 -6.04
N HIS A 42 -0.91 -11.31 -5.57
CA HIS A 42 -1.86 -12.39 -5.32
C HIS A 42 -3.05 -12.23 -6.27
N ARG A 43 -3.25 -13.24 -7.13
CA ARG A 43 -4.27 -13.23 -8.18
C ARG A 43 -5.64 -13.66 -7.71
N GLU A 44 -5.75 -14.35 -6.59
CA GLU A 44 -7.04 -14.83 -6.06
C GLU A 44 -7.12 -14.46 -4.58
N THR A 45 -7.99 -13.51 -4.27
CA THR A 45 -8.23 -13.02 -2.90
C THR A 45 -9.68 -12.61 -2.72
N ASN A 46 -10.12 -12.40 -1.49
CA ASN A 46 -11.44 -11.83 -1.19
C ASN A 46 -11.64 -10.39 -1.72
N PHE A 47 -10.57 -9.73 -2.15
CA PHE A 47 -10.57 -8.40 -2.77
C PHE A 47 -10.35 -8.48 -4.28
N HIS A 48 -10.72 -9.61 -4.90
CA HIS A 48 -10.40 -9.99 -6.29
C HIS A 48 -8.90 -10.23 -6.51
N ARG A 49 -8.07 -9.18 -6.35
CA ARG A 49 -6.61 -9.19 -6.48
C ARG A 49 -5.95 -8.42 -5.33
N PHE A 50 -4.70 -8.75 -5.01
CA PHE A 50 -3.91 -7.96 -4.07
C PHE A 50 -2.46 -7.80 -4.52
N ILE A 51 -2.02 -6.55 -4.69
CA ILE A 51 -0.65 -6.15 -4.98
C ILE A 51 -0.08 -5.54 -3.69
N GLY A 52 0.78 -6.27 -2.99
CA GLY A 52 1.33 -5.86 -1.70
C GLY A 52 2.57 -4.99 -1.85
N LEU A 53 2.66 -3.95 -1.02
CA LEU A 53 3.80 -3.02 -0.95
C LEU A 53 4.77 -3.40 0.18
N ASP A 54 6.02 -2.95 0.10
CA ASP A 54 7.04 -3.03 1.15
C ASP A 54 6.82 -2.02 2.30
N TYR A 55 5.56 -1.76 2.65
CA TYR A 55 5.22 -0.98 3.84
C TYR A 55 5.32 -1.86 5.11
N PRO A 56 5.88 -1.37 6.24
CA PRO A 56 6.44 -0.02 6.43
C PRO A 56 7.76 0.24 5.70
N GLY A 57 7.89 1.44 5.11
CA GLY A 57 9.14 1.91 4.49
C GLY A 57 10.21 2.28 5.51
N ILE A 58 11.46 2.45 5.05
CA ILE A 58 12.61 2.86 5.88
C ILE A 58 12.32 4.20 6.56
N GLU A 59 11.85 5.20 5.81
CA GLU A 59 11.55 6.54 6.34
C GLU A 59 10.45 6.50 7.41
N HIS A 60 9.39 5.72 7.21
CA HIS A 60 8.33 5.52 8.21
C HIS A 60 8.88 4.87 9.47
N ALA A 61 9.76 3.87 9.33
CA ALA A 61 10.35 3.18 10.47
C ALA A 61 11.28 4.09 11.28
N GLU A 62 12.13 4.87 10.61
CA GLU A 62 13.03 5.82 11.28
C GLU A 62 12.25 6.92 12.00
N LYS A 63 11.24 7.50 11.33
CA LYS A 63 10.34 8.49 11.95
C LYS A 63 9.59 7.87 13.14
N GLY A 64 8.99 6.70 12.94
CA GLY A 64 8.28 5.96 13.98
C GLY A 64 9.15 5.64 15.18
N ARG A 65 10.46 5.40 14.98
CA ARG A 65 11.38 5.31 16.11
C ARG A 65 11.59 6.66 16.79
N ARG A 66 11.92 7.71 16.04
CA ARG A 66 12.19 9.04 16.65
C ARG A 66 11.03 9.50 17.52
N GLU A 67 9.80 9.16 17.14
CA GLU A 67 8.57 9.47 17.86
C GLU A 67 8.16 8.45 18.95
N GLY A 68 8.95 7.40 19.18
CA GLY A 68 8.65 6.37 20.18
C GLY A 68 7.48 5.44 19.83
N VAL A 69 7.04 5.40 18.56
CA VAL A 69 5.95 4.54 18.08
C VAL A 69 6.39 3.08 17.97
N ILE A 70 7.60 2.84 17.46
CA ILE A 70 8.18 1.50 17.31
C ILE A 70 9.47 1.33 18.11
N SER A 71 9.72 0.10 18.55
CA SER A 71 10.90 -0.30 19.33
C SER A 71 12.20 -0.39 18.50
N GLN A 72 13.37 -0.51 19.20
CA GLN A 72 14.67 -0.82 18.56
C GLN A 72 14.65 -2.07 17.72
N ARG A 73 13.97 -3.08 18.24
CA ARG A 73 13.82 -4.36 17.58
C ARG A 73 13.00 -4.25 16.30
N GLU A 74 11.87 -3.53 16.32
CA GLU A 74 11.03 -3.36 15.14
C GLU A 74 11.75 -2.60 14.02
N LEU A 75 12.44 -1.49 14.33
CA LEU A 75 13.22 -0.77 13.32
C LEU A 75 14.27 -1.69 12.67
N GLN A 76 15.04 -2.43 13.47
CA GLN A 76 16.07 -3.31 12.92
C GLN A 76 15.47 -4.42 12.05
N ALA A 77 14.28 -4.93 12.41
CA ALA A 77 13.58 -5.91 11.60
C ALA A 77 13.12 -5.31 10.26
N ILE A 78 12.60 -4.08 10.25
CA ILE A 78 12.19 -3.38 9.02
C ILE A 78 13.40 -3.10 8.13
N LEU A 79 14.47 -2.50 8.68
CA LEU A 79 15.70 -2.20 7.94
C LEU A 79 16.34 -3.46 7.34
N ARG A 80 16.36 -4.56 8.09
CA ARG A 80 16.87 -5.86 7.62
C ARG A 80 16.04 -6.39 6.46
N ALA A 81 14.71 -6.30 6.52
CA ALA A 81 13.85 -6.77 5.45
C ALA A 81 14.09 -6.01 4.15
N HIS A 82 14.16 -4.68 4.22
CA HIS A 82 14.49 -3.82 3.08
C HIS A 82 15.86 -4.15 2.48
N ARG A 83 16.89 -4.33 3.31
CA ARG A 83 18.23 -4.73 2.85
C ARG A 83 18.23 -6.07 2.11
N LEU A 84 17.37 -6.99 2.51
CA LEU A 84 17.25 -8.34 1.92
C LEU A 84 16.26 -8.40 0.75
N GLY A 85 15.62 -7.28 0.38
CA GLY A 85 14.56 -7.26 -0.64
C GLY A 85 13.33 -8.10 -0.26
N LYS A 86 13.09 -8.30 1.04
CA LYS A 86 11.97 -9.08 1.57
C LYS A 86 10.85 -8.15 2.06
N PRO A 87 9.59 -8.59 2.08
CA PRO A 87 8.52 -7.85 2.75
C PRO A 87 8.90 -7.55 4.21
N PRO A 88 8.77 -6.29 4.68
CA PRO A 88 8.95 -5.96 6.09
C PRO A 88 7.95 -6.68 7.00
N PRO A 89 8.18 -6.71 8.33
CA PRO A 89 7.18 -7.22 9.27
C PRO A 89 5.83 -6.54 9.05
N GLN A 90 4.77 -7.33 8.90
CA GLN A 90 3.44 -6.83 8.57
C GLN A 90 2.56 -6.56 9.82
N HIS A 91 3.12 -6.82 11.01
CA HIS A 91 2.51 -6.57 12.31
C HIS A 91 3.45 -5.70 13.12
N THR A 92 3.38 -4.38 12.91
CA THR A 92 4.17 -3.36 13.63
C THR A 92 3.23 -2.29 14.18
N ALA A 93 3.73 -1.44 15.08
CA ALA A 93 2.95 -0.28 15.56
C ALA A 93 2.66 0.77 14.45
N LEU A 94 3.36 0.71 13.31
CA LEU A 94 3.06 1.50 12.11
C LEU A 94 2.00 0.83 11.22
N GLY A 95 1.59 -0.40 11.54
CA GLY A 95 0.74 -1.25 10.72
C GLY A 95 1.54 -2.13 9.75
N GLY A 96 0.88 -2.50 8.66
CA GLY A 96 1.37 -3.41 7.63
C GLY A 96 0.24 -3.79 6.69
N ASN A 97 0.49 -4.72 5.77
CA ASN A 97 -0.46 -5.21 4.77
C ASN A 97 -1.09 -4.10 3.92
N ILE A 98 -0.28 -3.10 3.56
CA ILE A 98 -0.69 -2.04 2.64
C ILE A 98 -0.44 -2.51 1.21
N GLY A 99 -1.40 -2.25 0.33
CA GLY A 99 -1.37 -2.71 -1.04
C GLY A 99 -2.37 -1.98 -1.93
N ILE A 100 -2.43 -2.43 -3.18
CA ILE A 100 -3.45 -2.07 -4.16
C ILE A 100 -4.34 -3.30 -4.37
N HIS A 101 -5.67 -3.15 -4.34
CA HIS A 101 -6.60 -4.26 -4.50
C HIS A 101 -7.89 -3.88 -5.23
N GLY A 102 -8.65 -4.89 -5.65
CA GLY A 102 -9.99 -4.75 -6.22
C GLY A 102 -11.08 -4.57 -5.14
N LEU A 103 -12.34 -4.55 -5.54
CA LEU A 103 -13.48 -4.53 -4.62
C LEU A 103 -13.71 -5.93 -4.05
N GLY A 104 -13.59 -6.96 -4.89
CA GLY A 104 -14.08 -8.30 -4.59
C GLY A 104 -15.56 -8.25 -4.16
N GLN A 105 -15.85 -8.61 -2.92
CA GLN A 105 -17.22 -8.58 -2.38
C GLN A 105 -17.68 -7.18 -1.90
N GLY A 106 -16.88 -6.12 -2.09
CA GLY A 106 -17.24 -4.75 -1.70
C GLY A 106 -18.36 -4.14 -2.56
N ASP A 107 -19.11 -3.18 -2.02
CA ASP A 107 -20.19 -2.47 -2.76
C ASP A 107 -19.58 -1.45 -3.75
N PRO A 108 -19.81 -1.59 -5.08
CA PRO A 108 -19.32 -0.64 -6.07
C PRO A 108 -19.84 0.79 -5.87
N ARG A 109 -21.07 0.96 -5.39
CA ARG A 109 -21.66 2.29 -5.16
C ARG A 109 -20.95 3.03 -4.02
N LEU A 110 -20.47 2.27 -3.02
CA LEU A 110 -19.67 2.81 -1.94
C LEU A 110 -18.26 3.20 -2.45
N HIS A 111 -17.68 2.41 -3.35
CA HIS A 111 -16.40 2.73 -3.97
C HIS A 111 -16.44 4.02 -4.80
N GLU A 112 -17.56 4.30 -5.47
CA GLU A 112 -17.78 5.53 -6.25
C GLU A 112 -17.90 6.81 -5.43
N THR A 113 -18.24 6.68 -4.14
CA THR A 113 -18.67 7.84 -3.35
C THR A 113 -17.79 8.11 -2.14
N MET A 114 -16.98 7.13 -1.70
CA MET A 114 -16.18 7.31 -0.49
C MET A 114 -14.88 6.51 -0.43
N ASN A 115 -13.93 7.08 0.31
CA ASN A 115 -12.74 6.38 0.78
C ASN A 115 -13.14 5.39 1.90
N TRP A 116 -12.90 4.10 1.69
CA TRP A 116 -13.43 3.07 2.59
C TRP A 116 -12.37 2.13 3.17
N THR A 117 -11.17 2.12 2.60
CA THR A 117 -10.13 1.17 2.97
C THR A 117 -9.59 1.45 4.38
N ARG A 118 -8.79 0.52 4.90
CA ARG A 118 -8.05 0.67 6.16
C ARG A 118 -6.61 1.16 5.94
N GLY A 119 -6.30 1.65 4.74
CA GLY A 119 -4.99 2.19 4.36
C GLY A 119 -4.46 1.72 3.01
N CYS A 120 -5.11 0.73 2.38
CA CYS A 120 -4.81 0.33 1.00
C CYS A 120 -5.35 1.34 -0.02
N VAL A 121 -4.95 1.17 -1.28
CA VAL A 121 -5.60 1.80 -2.43
C VAL A 121 -6.52 0.74 -3.06
N ALA A 122 -7.80 1.06 -3.18
CA ALA A 122 -8.79 0.23 -3.86
C ALA A 122 -9.10 0.79 -5.25
N LEU A 123 -9.26 -0.13 -6.20
CA LEU A 123 -9.64 0.09 -7.60
C LEU A 123 -10.84 -0.80 -7.92
N THR A 124 -11.55 -0.55 -9.02
CA THR A 124 -12.51 -1.55 -9.53
C THR A 124 -11.82 -2.87 -9.86
N ASP A 125 -12.58 -3.97 -9.90
CA ASP A 125 -12.03 -5.29 -10.23
C ASP A 125 -11.42 -5.29 -11.64
N GLU A 126 -12.04 -4.60 -12.59
CA GLU A 126 -11.52 -4.40 -13.95
C GLU A 126 -10.26 -3.55 -13.97
N GLN A 127 -10.22 -2.48 -13.18
CA GLN A 127 -9.06 -1.59 -13.08
C GLN A 127 -7.84 -2.30 -12.49
N VAL A 128 -8.02 -3.11 -11.44
CA VAL A 128 -6.91 -3.87 -10.85
C VAL A 128 -6.44 -4.99 -11.78
N ASP A 129 -7.33 -5.62 -12.53
CA ASP A 129 -6.97 -6.59 -13.57
C ASP A 129 -6.13 -5.94 -14.68
N ALA A 130 -6.53 -4.75 -15.15
CA ALA A 130 -5.75 -3.97 -16.12
C ALA A 130 -4.35 -3.63 -15.57
N LEU A 131 -4.27 -3.16 -14.32
CA LEU A 131 -2.99 -2.84 -13.66
C LEU A 131 -2.08 -4.07 -13.52
N MET A 132 -2.65 -5.23 -13.17
CA MET A 132 -1.89 -6.46 -12.98
C MET A 132 -1.14 -6.94 -14.24
N SER A 133 -1.61 -6.58 -15.44
CA SER A 133 -0.89 -6.91 -16.68
C SER A 133 0.49 -6.24 -16.76
N TRP A 134 0.68 -5.15 -16.01
CA TRP A 134 1.92 -4.38 -15.95
C TRP A 134 2.69 -4.60 -14.64
N ALA A 135 1.99 -4.87 -13.54
CA ALA A 135 2.57 -4.97 -12.20
C ALA A 135 3.62 -6.09 -12.10
N ARG A 136 4.81 -5.76 -11.56
CA ARG A 136 5.92 -6.71 -11.35
C ARG A 136 6.52 -6.52 -9.97
N ILE A 137 6.99 -7.60 -9.38
CA ILE A 137 7.79 -7.54 -8.14
C ILE A 137 8.99 -6.61 -8.36
N GLY A 138 9.24 -5.73 -7.38
CA GLY A 138 10.30 -4.72 -7.42
C GLY A 138 9.91 -3.41 -8.12
N MET A 139 8.76 -3.35 -8.80
CA MET A 139 8.27 -2.10 -9.40
C MET A 139 8.01 -1.05 -8.33
N THR A 140 8.50 0.18 -8.56
CA THR A 140 8.29 1.32 -7.68
C THR A 140 6.84 1.78 -7.71
N VAL A 141 6.30 2.12 -6.54
CA VAL A 141 4.99 2.73 -6.35
C VAL A 141 5.19 3.98 -5.52
N GLU A 142 4.71 5.12 -6.02
CA GLU A 142 4.71 6.39 -5.30
C GLU A 142 3.26 6.73 -4.92
N ILE A 143 3.04 7.02 -3.64
CA ILE A 143 1.76 7.53 -3.15
C ILE A 143 2.00 8.97 -2.66
N ARG A 144 1.37 9.92 -3.34
CA ARG A 144 1.51 11.37 -3.14
C ARG A 144 0.17 12.08 -3.07
#